data_AF-A0A5E7A9A8-F1
#
_entry.id   AF-A0A5E7A9A8-F1
#
_cell.length_a   1.000
_cell.length_b   1.000
_cell.length_c   1.000
_cell.angle_alpha   90.00
_cell.angle_beta   90.00
_cell.angle_gamma   90.00
#
_symmetry.space_group_name_H-M   'P 1'
#
loop_
_entity.id
_entity.type
_entity.pdbx_description
1 polymer ?
#
loop_
_entity_poly.entity_id
_entity_poly.type
_entity_poly.pdbx_seq_one_letter_code
_entity_poly.pdbx_strand_id
1 'polypeptide(L)' 'MIGGPLPDPRAAATADIERKKANFFKAGGQASIAPGYERAIPPVRSDKIDPDTVLKRRRPSPTRAERIALRRITEEL' A
#
# COMPACT_ATOMS: atom_id res chain seq x y z
N MET A 1 -31.61 -19.51 0.72
CA MET A 1 -30.35 -18.93 0.22
C MET A 1 -29.28 -19.13 1.29
N ILE A 2 -28.38 -20.09 1.16
CA ILE A 2 -27.29 -20.33 2.12
C ILE A 2 -25.99 -20.05 1.37
N GLY A 3 -25.69 -18.77 1.17
CA GLY A 3 -24.44 -18.29 0.59
C GLY A 3 -23.59 -17.70 1.70
N GLY A 4 -22.97 -18.55 2.53
CA GLY A 4 -21.93 -18.09 3.44
C GLY A 4 -20.72 -17.58 2.65
N PRO A 5 -19.87 -16.72 3.24
CA PRO A 5 -18.65 -16.27 2.59
C PRO A 5 -17.77 -17.48 2.21
N LEU A 6 -17.17 -17.42 1.02
CA LEU A 6 -16.26 -18.46 0.54
C LEU A 6 -15.14 -18.67 1.57
N PRO A 7 -14.79 -19.93 1.93
CA PRO A 7 -13.74 -20.19 2.89
C PRO A 7 -12.41 -19.60 2.41
N ASP A 8 -11.64 -19.00 3.33
CA ASP A 8 -10.34 -18.44 3.01
C ASP A 8 -9.42 -19.55 2.47
N PRO A 9 -8.90 -19.44 1.24
CA PRO A 9 -8.00 -20.44 0.66
C PRO A 9 -6.72 -20.66 1.47
N ARG A 10 -6.36 -19.73 2.36
CA ARG A 10 -5.17 -19.82 3.23
C ARG A 10 -5.43 -20.54 4.56
N ALA A 11 -6.69 -20.79 4.92
CA ALA A 11 -7.05 -21.36 6.21
C ALA A 11 -6.33 -22.70 6.48
N ALA A 12 -6.31 -23.59 5.49
CA ALA A 12 -5.61 -24.87 5.59
C ALA A 12 -4.09 -24.70 5.80
N ALA A 13 -3.47 -23.75 5.10
CA ALA A 13 -2.05 -23.46 5.25
C ALA A 13 -1.72 -22.89 6.63
N THR A 14 -2.55 -21.98 7.15
CA THR A 14 -2.37 -21.42 8.50
C THR A 14 -2.50 -22.49 9.59
N ALA A 15 -3.46 -23.40 9.46
CA ALA A 15 -3.65 -24.49 10.40
C ALA A 15 -2.45 -25.46 10.44
N ASP A 16 -1.87 -25.76 9.27
CA ASP A 16 -0.66 -26.59 9.18
C ASP A 16 0.56 -25.92 9.85
N ILE A 17 0.73 -24.61 9.62
CA ILE A 17 1.81 -23.83 10.23
C ILE A 17 1.67 -23.81 11.76
N GLU A 18 0.48 -23.56 12.28
CA GLU A 18 0.25 -23.54 13.74
C GLU A 18 0.47 -24.91 14.37
N ARG A 19 0.06 -25.99 13.71
CA ARG A 19 0.36 -27.36 14.16
C ARG A 19 1.86 -27.62 14.25
N LYS A 20 2.63 -27.20 13.24
CA LYS A 20 4.09 -27.34 13.22
C LYS A 20 4.77 -26.53 14.33
N LYS A 21 4.32 -25.29 14.56
CA LYS A 21 4.78 -24.45 15.67
C LYS A 21 4.51 -25.11 17.01
N ALA A 22 3.30 -25.62 17.24
CA ALA A 22 2.95 -26.30 18.49
C ALA A 22 3.83 -27.52 18.75
N ASN A 23 4.12 -28.33 17.72
CA ASN A 23 5.02 -29.48 17.85
C ASN A 23 6.46 -29.06 18.19
N PHE A 24 6.97 -27.99 17.56
CA PHE A 24 8.30 -27.44 17.83
C PHE A 24 8.44 -26.97 19.29
N PHE A 25 7.47 -26.23 19.79
CA PHE A 25 7.48 -25.77 21.19
C PHE A 25 7.29 -26.91 22.19
N LYS A 26 6.46 -27.93 21.89
CA LYS A 26 6.33 -29.14 22.72
C LYS A 26 7.62 -29.95 22.81
N ALA A 27 8.43 -29.95 21.76
CA ALA A 27 9.74 -30.59 21.73
C ALA A 27 10.82 -29.79 22.51
N GLY A 28 10.46 -28.68 23.16
CA GLY A 28 11.39 -27.83 23.89
C GLY A 28 12.13 -26.79 23.04
N GLY A 29 11.74 -26.62 21.78
CA GLY A 29 12.29 -25.58 20.91
C GLY A 29 11.96 -24.17 21.44
N GLN A 30 12.91 -23.25 21.32
CA GLN A 30 12.73 -21.84 21.68
C GLN A 30 12.78 -20.97 20.44
N ALA A 31 11.92 -19.96 20.38
CA ALA A 31 11.98 -18.94 19.35
C ALA A 31 12.97 -17.86 19.78
N SER A 32 13.95 -17.56 18.95
CA SER A 32 14.83 -16.41 19.10
C SER A 32 14.52 -15.38 18.01
N ILE A 33 14.64 -14.10 18.36
CA ILE A 33 14.58 -13.02 17.38
C ILE A 33 15.95 -12.99 16.71
N ALA A 34 16.00 -13.31 15.42
CA ALA A 34 17.21 -13.15 14.64
C ALA A 34 17.57 -11.65 14.57
N PRO A 35 18.86 -11.29 14.63
CA PRO A 35 19.28 -9.91 14.37
C PRO A 35 18.83 -9.52 12.96
N GLY A 36 18.10 -8.42 12.86
CA GLY A 36 17.47 -7.99 11.63
C GLY A 36 17.03 -6.54 11.70
N TYR A 37 16.41 -6.07 10.62
CA TYR A 37 15.89 -4.71 10.56
C TYR A 37 14.66 -4.57 11.48
N GLU A 38 14.78 -3.73 12.51
CA GLU A 38 13.62 -3.28 13.28
C GLU A 38 12.86 -2.23 12.48
N ARG A 39 11.57 -2.47 12.24
CA ARG A 39 10.70 -1.47 11.62
C ARG A 39 10.51 -0.32 12.61
N ALA A 40 11.28 0.75 12.44
CA ALA A 40 11.05 1.99 13.16
C ALA A 40 9.67 2.55 12.80
N ILE A 41 8.94 3.02 13.81
CA ILE A 41 7.69 3.74 13.58
C ILE A 41 8.05 5.02 12.81
N PRO A 42 7.43 5.28 11.64
CA PRO A 42 7.73 6.49 10.89
C PRO A 42 7.39 7.72 11.75
N PRO A 43 8.15 8.82 11.62
CA PRO A 43 7.87 10.03 12.36
C PRO A 43 6.46 10.53 12.05
N VAL A 44 5.83 11.16 13.06
CA VAL A 44 4.54 11.83 12.87
C VAL A 44 4.67 12.87 11.77
N ARG A 45 3.66 12.95 10.90
CA ARG A 45 3.64 13.97 9.84
C ARG A 45 3.63 15.36 10.48
N SER A 46 4.41 16.27 9.92
CA SER A 46 4.33 17.69 10.27
C SER A 46 2.97 18.26 9.87
N ASP A 47 2.33 19.03 10.76
CA ASP A 47 1.15 19.83 10.44
C ASP A 47 1.51 21.06 9.58
N LYS A 48 2.77 21.47 9.62
CA LYS A 48 3.31 22.53 8.77
C LYS A 48 3.71 21.93 7.42
N ILE A 49 3.03 22.38 6.38
CA ILE A 49 3.41 22.14 4.99
C ILE A 49 4.19 23.36 4.52
N ASP A 50 5.46 23.17 4.13
CA ASP A 50 6.29 24.26 3.61
C ASP A 50 5.86 24.62 2.17
N PRO A 51 5.35 25.84 1.91
CA PRO A 51 4.82 26.25 0.61
C PRO A 51 5.87 26.24 -0.51
N ASP A 52 7.16 26.30 -0.19
CA ASP A 52 8.26 26.30 -1.15
C ASP A 52 8.68 24.86 -1.51
N THR A 53 8.39 23.88 -0.65
CA THR A 53 8.62 22.45 -0.90
C THR A 53 7.41 21.73 -1.50
N VAL A 54 6.22 22.33 -1.41
CA VAL A 54 5.06 21.83 -2.14
C VAL A 54 5.30 22.05 -3.62
N LEU A 55 5.63 20.97 -4.33
CA LEU A 55 5.57 20.96 -5.78
C LEU A 55 4.17 21.43 -6.18
N LYS A 56 4.06 22.67 -6.67
CA LYS A 56 2.80 23.27 -7.13
C LYS A 56 2.30 22.45 -8.32
N ARG A 57 1.58 21.36 -8.02
CA ARG A 57 1.06 20.38 -8.99
C ARG A 57 -0.08 20.95 -9.85
N ARG A 58 -0.45 22.21 -9.65
CA ARG A 58 -1.45 22.84 -10.49
C ARG A 58 -0.81 23.13 -11.85
N ARG A 59 -1.13 22.30 -12.85
CA ARG A 59 -0.82 22.62 -14.24
C ARG A 59 -1.39 24.01 -14.54
N PRO A 60 -0.62 24.92 -15.15
CA PRO A 60 -1.15 26.21 -15.57
C PRO A 60 -2.35 25.98 -16.49
N SER A 61 -3.38 26.81 -16.32
CA SER A 61 -4.53 26.76 -17.23
C SER A 61 -4.07 27.14 -18.64
N PRO A 62 -4.52 26.43 -19.71
CA PRO A 62 -4.12 26.76 -21.06
C PRO A 62 -4.54 28.18 -21.44
N THR A 63 -3.66 28.88 -22.14
CA THR A 63 -3.91 30.17 -22.73
C THR A 63 -5.00 30.10 -23.80
N ARG A 64 -5.52 31.26 -24.25
CA ARG A 64 -6.54 31.29 -25.31
C ARG A 64 -6.04 30.66 -26.62
N ALA A 65 -4.79 30.89 -26.98
CA ALA A 65 -4.18 30.34 -28.19
C ALA A 65 -4.06 28.81 -28.12
N GLU A 66 -3.58 28.27 -26.99
CA GLU A 66 -3.48 26.82 -26.77
C GLU A 66 -4.85 26.14 -26.80
N ARG A 67 -5.89 26.77 -26.24
CA ARG A 67 -7.26 26.24 -26.33
C ARG A 67 -7.77 26.16 -27.77
N ILE A 68 -7.45 27.15 -28.61
CA ILE A 68 -7.83 27.14 -30.03
C ILE A 68 -7.07 26.03 -30.77
N ALA A 69 -5.77 25.87 -30.52
CA ALA A 69 -4.96 24.82 -31.13
C ALA A 69 -5.45 23.42 -30.74
N LEU A 70 -5.71 23.18 -29.45
CA LEU A 70 -6.27 21.92 -28.96
C LEU A 70 -7.64 21.61 -29.58
N ARG A 71 -8.51 22.63 -29.72
CA ARG A 71 -9.81 22.47 -30.37
C ARG A 71 -9.68 22.05 -31.84
N ARG A 72 -8.77 22.65 -32.59
CA ARG A 72 -8.53 22.27 -34.00
C ARG A 72 -8.05 20.83 -34.11
N ILE A 73 -7.08 20.42 -33.29
CA ILE A 73 -6.59 19.03 -33.25
C ILE A 73 -7.74 18.05 -32.97
N THR A 74 -8.67 18.39 -32.08
CA THR A 74 -9.82 17.54 -31.78
C THR A 74 -10.92 17.54 -32.84
N GLU A 75 -11.06 18.62 -33.62
CA GLU A 75 -12.04 18.72 -34.71
C GLU A 75 -11.54 18.04 -36.00
N GLU A 76 -10.22 17.88 -36.14
CA GLU A 76 -9.56 17.19 -37.27
C GLU A 76 -9.46 15.66 -37.08
N LEU A 77 -9.85 15.13 -35.91
CA LEU A 77 -9.91 13.71 -35.56
C LEU A 77 -11.32 13.13 -35.75
#